data_AF-A0A8U0USF1-F1
#
_entry.id   AF-A0A8U0USF1-F1
#
_cell.length_a   1.000
_cell.length_b   1.000
_cell.length_c   1.000
_cell.angle_alpha   90.00
_cell.angle_beta   90.00
_cell.angle_gamma   90.00
#
_symmetry.space_group_name_H-M   'P 1'
#
loop_
_entity.id
_entity.type
_entity.pdbx_description
1 polymer ?
#
loop_
_entity_poly.entity_id
_entity_poly.type
_entity_poly.pdbx_seq_one_letter_code
_entity_poly.pdbx_strand_id
1 'polypeptide(L)'
;MKLLRVLLLITLPFSCFAGSGCSSLDEVINKAIDLQVSIGEYQNILKPFSNGPGTDEALGQLKWCFLIQPEKTMSSVAEMMDIIYQSKWCDNS
;
A
#
# COMPACT_ATOMS: atom_id res chain seq x y z
N MET A 1 -3.96 -33.79 -25.79
CA MET A 1 -4.39 -32.98 -24.63
C MET A 1 -3.27 -32.80 -23.59
N LYS A 2 -2.07 -32.38 -24.01
CA LYS A 2 -0.95 -32.04 -23.10
C LYS A 2 -0.70 -30.53 -23.07
N LEU A 3 -0.80 -29.89 -24.24
CA LEU A 3 -0.64 -28.43 -24.41
C LEU A 3 -1.63 -27.61 -23.57
N LEU A 4 -2.90 -28.03 -23.51
CA LEU A 4 -3.92 -27.33 -22.71
C LEU A 4 -3.59 -27.34 -21.21
N ARG A 5 -3.02 -28.44 -20.70
CA ARG A 5 -2.60 -28.57 -19.30
C ARG A 5 -1.37 -27.74 -18.99
N VAL A 6 -0.43 -27.63 -19.95
CA VAL A 6 0.76 -26.79 -19.82
C VAL A 6 0.38 -25.30 -19.78
N LEU A 7 -0.57 -24.85 -20.62
CA LEU A 7 -1.07 -23.46 -20.58
C LEU A 7 -1.77 -23.10 -19.26
N LEU A 8 -2.63 -23.99 -18.75
CA LEU A 8 -3.29 -23.81 -17.44
C LEU A 8 -2.30 -23.72 -16.27
N LEU A 9 -1.18 -24.44 -16.34
CA LEU A 9 -0.14 -24.43 -15.30
C LEU A 9 0.73 -23.17 -15.33
N ILE A 10 0.83 -22.48 -16.47
CA ILE A 10 1.62 -21.23 -16.60
C ILE A 10 0.82 -20.03 -16.07
N THR A 11 -0.51 -20.05 -16.15
CA THR A 11 -1.37 -19.01 -15.56
C THR A 11 -1.57 -19.17 -14.05
N LEU A 12 -1.48 -20.39 -13.54
CA LEU A 12 -1.68 -20.71 -12.12
C LEU A 12 -0.73 -19.98 -11.13
N PRO A 13 0.59 -19.84 -11.39
CA PRO A 13 1.48 -19.12 -10.48
C PRO A 13 1.22 -17.61 -10.46
N PHE A 14 0.64 -17.03 -11.53
CA PHE A 14 0.26 -15.63 -11.56
C PHE A 14 -1.01 -15.35 -10.73
N SER A 15 -1.87 -16.35 -10.54
CA SER A 15 -3.04 -16.26 -9.65
C SER A 15 -2.73 -16.54 -8.17
N CYS A 16 -1.53 -17.05 -7.84
CA CYS A 16 -1.09 -17.29 -6.46
C CYS A 16 -0.12 -16.23 -5.91
N PHE A 17 0.27 -15.25 -6.72
CA PHE A 17 0.91 -14.02 -6.24
C PHE A 17 -0.14 -12.90 -6.18
N ALA A 18 -1.23 -13.14 -5.44
CA ALA A 18 -1.97 -12.01 -4.91
C ALA A 18 -1.04 -11.39 -3.86
N GLY A 19 -0.37 -10.29 -4.25
CA GLY A 19 0.35 -9.47 -3.28
C GLY A 19 -0.57 -9.21 -2.11
N SER A 20 -0.06 -9.42 -0.92
CA SER A 20 -0.79 -9.21 0.32
C SER A 20 -1.06 -7.72 0.47
N GLY A 21 -2.30 -7.30 0.21
CA GLY A 21 -2.69 -5.88 0.12
C GLY A 21 -3.45 -5.56 -1.18
N CYS A 22 -4.25 -4.49 -1.19
CA CYS A 22 -4.77 -3.94 -2.45
C CYS A 22 -3.74 -2.95 -3.01
N SER A 23 -3.49 -2.97 -4.32
CA SER A 23 -2.44 -2.15 -4.94
C SER A 23 -2.55 -0.65 -4.65
N SER A 24 -3.78 -0.14 -4.51
CA SER A 24 -4.02 1.25 -4.12
C SER A 24 -3.62 1.54 -2.67
N LEU A 25 -3.83 0.60 -1.74
CA LEU A 25 -3.42 0.76 -0.35
C LEU A 25 -1.88 0.72 -0.22
N ASP A 26 -1.22 -0.16 -0.98
CA ASP A 26 0.25 -0.21 -1.02
C ASP A 26 0.85 1.11 -1.50
N GLU A 27 0.29 1.68 -2.56
CA GLU A 27 0.72 2.98 -3.06
C GLU A 27 0.56 4.07 -1.99
N VAL A 28 -0.56 4.09 -1.28
CA VAL A 28 -0.82 5.06 -0.20
C VAL A 28 0.17 4.91 0.93
N ILE A 29 0.48 3.68 1.36
CA ILE A 29 1.45 3.41 2.43
C ILE A 29 2.84 3.84 2.01
N ASN A 30 3.29 3.41 0.83
CA ASN A 30 4.61 3.75 0.29
C ASN A 30 4.80 5.25 0.18
N LYS A 31 3.77 5.97 -0.30
CA LYS A 31 3.79 7.43 -0.41
C LYS A 31 3.65 8.15 0.93
N ALA A 32 3.03 7.52 1.93
CA ALA A 32 2.97 8.07 3.28
C ALA A 32 4.35 8.05 3.94
N ILE A 33 5.09 6.94 3.86
CA ILE A 33 6.37 6.74 4.53
C ILE A 33 7.58 7.30 3.76
N ASP A 34 7.43 7.61 2.46
CA ASP A 34 8.47 8.28 1.68
C ASP A 34 8.61 9.75 2.10
N LEU A 35 9.73 10.09 2.73
CA LEU A 35 10.03 11.45 3.21
C LEU A 35 10.25 12.47 2.07
N GLN A 36 10.43 12.03 0.82
CA GLN A 36 10.57 12.90 -0.35
C GLN A 36 9.21 13.32 -0.93
N VAL A 37 8.14 12.60 -0.59
CA VAL A 37 6.78 12.92 -1.05
C VAL A 37 6.27 14.13 -0.27
N SER A 38 5.87 15.17 -0.99
CA SER A 38 5.30 16.37 -0.40
C SER A 38 3.88 16.14 0.13
N ILE A 39 3.42 17.00 1.05
CA ILE A 39 2.02 16.99 1.54
C ILE A 39 1.03 17.12 0.38
N GLY A 40 1.28 18.05 -0.55
CA GLY A 40 0.40 18.27 -1.70
C GLY A 40 0.36 17.09 -2.67
N GLU A 41 1.51 16.42 -2.90
CA GLU A 41 1.55 15.20 -3.70
C GLU A 41 0.72 14.08 -3.04
N TYR A 42 0.89 13.87 -1.74
CA TYR A 42 0.12 12.86 -1.00
C TYR A 42 -1.38 13.14 -1.01
N GLN A 43 -1.80 14.39 -0.79
CA GLN A 43 -3.20 14.80 -0.87
C GLN A 43 -3.77 14.58 -2.29
N ASN A 44 -2.99 14.82 -3.34
CA ASN A 44 -3.45 14.58 -4.72
C ASN A 44 -3.70 13.10 -5.01
N ILE A 45 -2.86 12.21 -4.48
CA ILE A 45 -3.04 10.75 -4.60
C ILE A 45 -4.35 10.32 -3.93
N LEU A 46 -4.65 10.89 -2.76
CA LEU A 46 -5.82 10.53 -1.96
C LEU A 46 -7.08 11.34 -2.27
N LYS A 47 -7.00 12.32 -3.17
CA LYS A 47 -8.13 13.15 -3.59
C LYS A 47 -9.37 12.37 -4.03
N PRO A 48 -9.27 11.22 -4.74
CA PRO A 48 -10.44 10.41 -5.11
C PRO A 48 -11.19 9.84 -3.90
N PHE A 49 -10.54 9.75 -2.73
CA PHE A 49 -11.11 9.22 -1.48
C PHE A 49 -11.52 10.33 -0.50
N SER A 50 -11.32 11.60 -0.87
CA SER A 50 -11.68 12.73 -0.03
C SER A 50 -13.17 12.99 -0.04
N ASN A 51 -13.75 13.21 1.15
CA ASN A 51 -15.16 13.58 1.33
C ASN A 51 -15.33 15.10 1.58
N GLY A 52 -14.41 15.91 1.07
CA GLY A 52 -14.46 17.37 1.13
C GLY A 52 -13.39 17.99 2.03
N PRO A 53 -13.50 19.29 2.34
CA PRO A 53 -12.41 20.07 2.93
C PRO A 53 -11.84 19.52 4.24
N GLY A 54 -12.71 18.95 5.09
CA GLY A 54 -12.27 18.34 6.35
C GLY A 54 -11.42 17.08 6.15
N THR A 55 -11.75 16.25 5.14
CA THR A 55 -10.92 15.10 4.77
C THR A 55 -9.63 15.56 4.11
N ASP A 56 -9.68 16.57 3.25
CA ASP A 56 -8.47 17.14 2.61
C ASP A 56 -7.47 17.63 3.67
N GLU A 57 -7.94 18.34 4.70
CA GLU A 57 -7.11 18.78 5.82
C GLU A 57 -6.53 17.59 6.59
N ALA A 58 -7.36 16.60 6.93
CA ALA A 58 -6.92 15.41 7.65
C ALA A 58 -5.86 14.61 6.86
N LEU A 59 -5.98 14.52 5.54
CA LEU A 59 -4.98 13.88 4.68
C LEU A 59 -3.64 14.62 4.71
N GLY A 60 -3.69 15.96 4.75
CA GLY A 60 -2.50 16.80 4.88
C GLY A 60 -1.82 16.60 6.25
N GLN A 61 -2.60 16.60 7.32
CA GLN A 61 -2.12 16.33 8.68
C GLN A 61 -1.54 14.92 8.81
N LEU A 62 -2.19 13.92 8.21
CA LEU A 62 -1.70 12.55 8.18
C LEU A 62 -0.31 12.47 7.56
N LYS A 63 -0.09 13.09 6.39
CA LYS A 63 1.23 13.11 5.76
C LYS A 63 2.26 13.85 6.62
N TRP A 64 1.87 15.00 7.18
CA TRP A 64 2.75 15.76 8.07
C TRP A 64 3.21 14.92 9.27
N CYS A 65 2.32 14.12 9.85
CA CYS A 65 2.67 13.20 10.95
C CYS A 65 3.79 12.22 10.58
N PHE A 66 3.86 11.73 9.34
CA PHE A 66 4.97 10.89 8.86
C PHE A 66 6.25 11.70 8.63
N LEU A 67 6.15 12.90 8.06
CA LEU A 67 7.31 13.74 7.74
C LEU A 67 8.09 14.19 8.98
N ILE A 68 7.44 14.31 10.14
CA ILE A 68 8.10 14.66 11.40
C ILE A 68 8.70 13.46 12.14
N GLN A 69 8.50 12.23 11.65
CA GLN A 69 9.08 11.05 12.26
C GLN A 69 10.55 10.87 11.84
N PRO A 70 11.36 10.19 12.68
CA PRO A 70 12.67 9.72 12.27
C PRO A 70 12.59 8.75 11.08
N GLU A 71 13.60 8.76 10.21
CA GLU A 71 13.73 7.81 9.08
C GLU A 71 13.65 6.34 9.52
N LYS A 72 14.22 6.03 10.69
CA LYS A 72 14.11 4.70 11.32
C LYS A 72 12.65 4.28 11.51
N THR A 73 11.77 5.21 11.91
CA THR A 73 10.34 4.92 12.10
C THR A 73 9.69 4.57 10.77
N MET A 74 10.04 5.26 9.67
CA MET A 74 9.50 4.94 8.34
C MET A 74 9.90 3.53 7.90
N SER A 75 11.17 3.16 8.14
CA SER A 75 11.66 1.80 7.88
C SER A 75 10.91 0.75 8.70
N SER A 76 10.67 1.02 9.99
CA SER A 76 9.89 0.12 10.84
C SER A 76 8.41 0.02 10.44
N VAL A 77 7.81 1.10 9.92
CA VAL A 77 6.44 1.05 9.38
C VAL A 77 6.39 0.19 8.12
N ALA A 78 7.37 0.30 7.21
CA ALA A 78 7.46 -0.56 6.05
C ALA A 78 7.52 -2.05 6.44
N GLU A 79 8.40 -2.40 7.38
CA GLU A 79 8.53 -3.75 7.91
C GLU A 79 7.25 -4.23 8.60
N MET A 80 6.62 -3.37 9.41
CA MET A 80 5.35 -3.68 10.06
C MET A 80 4.25 -4.00 9.04
N MET A 81 4.14 -3.23 7.95
CA MET A 81 3.14 -3.47 6.92
C MET A 81 3.41 -4.78 6.17
N ASP A 82 4.67 -5.09 5.85
CA ASP A 82 5.05 -6.37 5.24
C ASP A 82 4.67 -7.57 6.14
N ILE A 83 4.93 -7.46 7.45
CA ILE A 83 4.55 -8.49 8.43
C ILE A 83 3.02 -8.65 8.53
N ILE A 84 2.26 -7.54 8.55
CA ILE A 84 0.79 -7.58 8.59
C ILE A 84 0.26 -8.31 7.36
N TYR A 85 0.79 -7.96 6.20
CA TYR A 85 0.38 -8.48 4.92
C TYR A 85 0.71 -9.96 4.74
N GLN A 86 1.90 -10.40 5.16
CA GLN A 86 2.29 -11.83 5.14
C GLN A 86 1.69 -12.64 6.31
N SER A 87 0.89 -12.01 7.17
CA SER A 87 0.28 -12.68 8.31
C SER A 87 -0.79 -13.65 7.84
N LYS A 88 -0.87 -14.82 8.48
CA LYS A 88 -1.98 -15.78 8.30
C LYS A 88 -3.37 -15.17 8.54
N TRP A 89 -3.43 -14.02 9.22
CA TRP A 89 -4.67 -13.30 9.50
C TRP A 89 -5.11 -12.37 8.36
N CYS A 90 -4.19 -12.03 7.45
CA CYS A 90 -4.47 -11.25 6.23
C CYS A 90 -4.65 -12.15 5.00
N ASP A 91 -3.92 -13.27 4.92
CA ASP A 91 -4.02 -14.24 3.81
C ASP A 91 -5.35 -15.02 3.77
N ASN A 92 -6.12 -15.01 4.86
CA ASN A 92 -7.40 -15.71 4.96
C ASN A 92 -8.63 -14.79 4.86
N SER A 93 -8.45 -13.52 4.45
CA SER A 93 -9.54 -12.55 4.24
C SER A 93 -10.00 -12.43 2.79
#